data_AF-A0A9W8CEW4-F1
#
_entry.id   AF-A0A9W8CEW4-F1
#
_cell.length_a   1.000
_cell.length_b   1.000
_cell.length_c   1.000
_cell.angle_alpha   90.00
_cell.angle_beta   90.00
_cell.angle_gamma   90.00
#
_symmetry.space_group_name_H-M   'P 1'
#
loop_
_entity.id
_entity.type
_entity.pdbx_description
1 polymer ?
#
loop_
_entity_poly.entity_id
_entity_poly.type
_entity_poly.pdbx_seq_one_letter_code
_entity_poly.pdbx_strand_id
1 'polypeptide(L)'
;MADKIKTVVVLIQENRSFDHMLGWMKSLNPEIDGVTGAEVNHAVAGDASSPAVHFGNASQYVDPDPGHSFMAIYEQVYGDPYTWGSTAPATKPGVPVPPMSGFAQQAEKEKPGMSATVMNGFRPDAVPVYRELVAEFAVCDRWFASVPTSTQPNRMFVHSATSHGLVGNDKNKLTAGMPQRTIFDALHDAGHSFGIYYQFPPAVLLYRNMRQLKYIGKFHAYDLDFKRHCREGKLPNYVVIEQRYLDLKLLPGNDDHPSHDVSRGQRLVKEVYEALRSSPQWSETLFVITYDEHGGFFDHVPTPVDGVPSPDGIASDAPVGFAFDRLGVRVPALLVSPWIEPGTVLHRPSGPEPTSQYEHSSIPATVKKIFGLKEFLTARDAWAGTFESVLTRATPRTDCPETLPEPVPLRATEAEEHRGISDFQAELVQLAAALNGDHATEDYETDRLVEGMTVAKASEYCTSAFDRFREVCQRCQECAMDGSYVPELPPPTPSAPSSSKLCGCFPCFRA
;
A
#
# COMPACT_ATOMS: atom_id res chain seq x y z
N MET A 1 16.50 17.95 14.18
CA MET A 1 15.20 18.33 13.61
C MET A 1 14.21 17.16 13.62
N ALA A 2 14.62 15.93 13.29
CA ALA A 2 13.79 14.74 13.49
C ALA A 2 13.23 14.57 14.92
N ASP A 3 13.92 15.11 15.93
CA ASP A 3 13.50 15.19 17.34
C ASP A 3 12.19 15.96 17.57
N LYS A 4 11.75 16.79 16.60
CA LYS A 4 10.48 17.53 16.67
C LYS A 4 9.27 16.67 16.32
N ILE A 5 9.47 15.61 15.54
CA ILE A 5 8.39 14.75 15.10
C ILE A 5 8.09 13.73 16.21
N LYS A 6 6.84 13.74 16.67
CA LYS A 6 6.34 12.77 17.64
C LYS A 6 5.33 11.82 17.04
N THR A 7 4.72 12.18 15.91
CA THR A 7 3.71 11.39 15.21
C THR A 7 4.07 11.29 13.73
N VAL A 8 4.26 10.06 13.25
CA VAL A 8 4.35 9.73 11.82
C VAL A 8 3.04 9.11 11.38
N VAL A 9 2.38 9.71 10.38
CA VAL A 9 1.14 9.23 9.78
C VAL A 9 1.45 8.68 8.41
N VAL A 10 0.95 7.48 8.11
CA VAL A 10 1.19 6.78 6.84
C VAL A 10 -0.14 6.44 6.18
N LEU A 11 -0.29 6.86 4.93
CA LEU A 11 -1.38 6.49 4.03
C LEU A 11 -0.78 5.92 2.74
N ILE A 12 -1.16 4.70 2.39
CA ILE A 12 -0.61 3.96 1.23
C ILE A 12 -1.77 3.70 0.26
N GLN A 13 -1.89 4.51 -0.77
CA GLN A 13 -2.88 4.35 -1.85
C GLN A 13 -2.57 3.14 -2.76
N GLU A 14 -3.51 2.81 -3.62
CA GLU A 14 -3.56 1.74 -4.62
C GLU A 14 -3.57 2.34 -6.04
N ASN A 15 -3.43 1.48 -7.04
CA ASN A 15 -2.12 1.26 -7.63
C ASN A 15 -1.83 2.25 -8.77
N ARG A 16 -0.79 3.08 -8.63
CA ARG A 16 -0.46 4.15 -9.59
C ARG A 16 1.03 4.44 -9.67
N SER A 17 1.55 4.52 -10.89
CA SER A 17 2.93 4.96 -11.13
C SER A 17 3.13 6.44 -10.81
N PHE A 18 4.39 6.84 -10.58
CA PHE A 18 4.72 8.25 -10.38
C PHE A 18 4.32 9.09 -11.59
N ASP A 19 4.69 8.69 -12.81
CA ASP A 19 4.36 9.47 -14.01
C ASP A 19 2.86 9.55 -14.29
N HIS A 20 2.09 8.53 -13.91
CA HIS A 20 0.64 8.54 -14.05
C HIS A 20 -0.02 9.61 -13.18
N MET A 21 0.41 9.77 -11.92
CA MET A 21 -0.22 10.70 -10.98
C MET A 21 0.44 12.07 -10.94
N LEU A 22 1.77 12.09 -10.90
CA LEU A 22 2.59 13.26 -10.60
C LEU A 22 3.55 13.65 -11.73
N GLY A 23 3.71 12.84 -12.78
CA GLY A 23 4.67 13.11 -13.86
C GLY A 23 4.50 14.49 -14.50
N TRP A 24 3.25 14.89 -14.76
CA TRP A 24 2.96 16.20 -15.36
C TRP A 24 3.09 17.38 -14.39
N MET A 25 3.32 17.13 -13.09
CA MET A 25 3.64 18.19 -12.12
C MET A 25 4.99 18.86 -12.44
N LYS A 26 5.83 18.25 -13.29
CA LYS A 26 7.01 18.90 -13.88
C LYS A 26 6.70 20.23 -14.56
N SER A 27 5.49 20.39 -15.11
CA SER A 27 5.04 21.66 -15.69
C SER A 27 4.89 22.79 -14.67
N LEU A 28 4.73 22.45 -13.38
CA LEU A 28 4.62 23.39 -12.27
C LEU A 28 5.97 23.58 -11.55
N ASN A 29 6.70 22.49 -11.36
CA ASN A 29 8.05 22.50 -10.80
C ASN A 29 9.02 21.72 -11.71
N PRO A 30 9.82 22.40 -12.55
CA PRO A 30 10.75 21.75 -13.49
C PRO A 30 11.82 20.87 -12.86
N GLU A 31 12.10 21.03 -11.56
CA GLU A 31 13.07 20.19 -10.84
C GLU A 31 12.59 18.75 -10.69
N ILE A 32 11.28 18.51 -10.71
CA ILE A 32 10.71 17.16 -10.64
C ILE A 32 11.16 16.33 -11.85
N ASP A 33 11.68 15.14 -11.60
CA ASP A 33 11.99 14.08 -12.57
C ASP A 33 10.70 13.45 -13.15
N GLY A 34 9.82 14.27 -13.73
CA GLY A 34 8.56 13.87 -14.37
C GLY A 34 8.65 13.87 -15.90
N VAL A 35 7.50 13.72 -16.54
CA VAL A 35 7.38 13.57 -18.01
C VAL A 35 7.40 14.89 -18.78
N THR A 36 7.78 14.82 -20.05
CA THR A 36 7.71 15.95 -20.99
C THR A 36 6.74 15.73 -22.15
N GLY A 37 6.16 14.53 -22.29
CA GLY A 37 5.39 14.09 -23.45
C GLY A 37 6.26 13.57 -24.60
N ALA A 38 7.58 13.44 -24.37
CA ALA A 38 8.50 12.83 -25.32
C ALA A 38 8.63 11.31 -25.10
N GLU A 39 8.18 10.84 -23.94
CA GLU A 39 8.21 9.46 -23.52
C GLU A 39 7.34 8.61 -24.46
N VAL A 40 7.88 7.47 -24.87
CA VAL A 40 7.27 6.61 -25.87
C VAL A 40 7.54 5.15 -25.54
N ASN A 41 6.53 4.32 -25.73
CA ASN A 41 6.67 2.88 -25.88
C ASN A 41 6.16 2.49 -27.25
N HIS A 42 6.59 1.35 -27.74
CA HIS A 42 6.14 0.79 -29.00
C HIS A 42 5.17 -0.37 -28.73
N ALA A 43 4.19 -0.57 -29.62
CA ALA A 43 3.22 -1.67 -29.49
C ALA A 43 3.91 -3.04 -29.44
N VAL A 44 5.08 -3.15 -30.07
CA VAL A 44 6.02 -4.27 -29.89
C VAL A 44 7.35 -3.70 -29.39
N ALA A 45 7.72 -4.07 -28.16
CA ALA A 45 8.95 -3.61 -27.52
C ALA A 45 10.18 -4.08 -28.33
N GLY A 46 11.14 -3.17 -28.52
CA GLY A 46 12.33 -3.43 -29.33
C GLY A 46 12.13 -3.33 -30.85
N ASP A 47 10.88 -3.20 -31.34
CA ASP A 47 10.58 -2.94 -32.75
C ASP A 47 10.12 -1.50 -32.97
N ALA A 48 11.09 -0.65 -33.34
CA ALA A 48 10.84 0.77 -33.63
C ALA A 48 9.95 1.00 -34.87
N SER A 49 9.72 -0.02 -35.70
CA SER A 49 8.79 0.07 -36.84
C SER A 49 7.33 -0.18 -36.43
N SER A 50 7.12 -0.78 -35.25
CA SER A 50 5.78 -0.97 -34.70
C SER A 50 5.19 0.37 -34.22
N PRO A 51 3.85 0.51 -34.18
CA PRO A 51 3.18 1.75 -33.79
C PRO A 51 3.71 2.32 -32.47
N ALA A 52 4.07 3.61 -32.49
CA ALA A 52 4.49 4.35 -31.32
C ALA A 52 3.27 4.79 -30.49
N VAL A 53 3.37 4.64 -29.17
CA VAL A 53 2.39 5.10 -28.19
C VAL A 53 3.07 6.14 -27.31
N HIS A 54 2.76 7.41 -27.55
CA HIS A 54 3.32 8.54 -26.80
C HIS A 54 2.59 8.73 -25.48
N PHE A 55 3.33 9.14 -24.46
CA PHE A 55 2.75 9.42 -23.15
C PHE A 55 1.87 10.68 -23.17
N GLY A 56 0.60 10.52 -22.79
CA GLY A 56 -0.40 11.59 -22.77
C GLY A 56 -0.65 12.22 -21.39
N ASN A 57 -1.54 13.23 -21.35
CA ASN A 57 -1.96 13.94 -20.13
C ASN A 57 -3.49 13.96 -19.90
N ALA A 58 -4.17 12.98 -20.50
CA ALA A 58 -5.61 12.82 -20.54
C ALA A 58 -6.11 11.61 -19.72
N SER A 59 -5.36 11.16 -18.71
CA SER A 59 -5.83 10.10 -17.81
C SER A 59 -7.12 10.50 -17.10
N GLN A 60 -7.97 9.50 -16.84
CA GLN A 60 -9.31 9.61 -16.27
C GLN A 60 -9.59 8.35 -15.43
N TYR A 61 -10.87 8.05 -15.20
CA TYR A 61 -11.31 6.75 -14.69
C TYR A 61 -10.83 5.61 -15.60
N VAL A 62 -10.27 4.55 -14.99
CA VAL A 62 -9.70 3.39 -15.71
C VAL A 62 -10.45 2.11 -15.33
N ASP A 63 -10.97 1.42 -16.34
CA ASP A 63 -11.59 0.09 -16.24
C ASP A 63 -11.38 -0.69 -17.56
N PRO A 64 -10.88 -1.94 -17.52
CA PRO A 64 -10.47 -2.70 -16.34
C PRO A 64 -9.11 -2.24 -15.80
N ASP A 65 -8.77 -2.83 -14.66
CA ASP A 65 -7.46 -2.71 -14.02
C ASP A 65 -6.34 -3.25 -14.92
N PRO A 66 -5.26 -2.50 -15.18
CA PRO A 66 -4.14 -2.98 -15.98
C PRO A 66 -3.35 -4.09 -15.28
N GLY A 67 -2.64 -4.91 -16.06
CA GLY A 67 -1.85 -6.01 -15.49
C GLY A 67 -0.69 -5.50 -14.62
N HIS A 68 -0.60 -6.01 -13.39
CA HIS A 68 0.42 -5.62 -12.42
C HIS A 68 0.91 -6.84 -11.60
N SER A 69 0.79 -8.04 -12.16
CA SER A 69 1.44 -9.25 -11.64
C SER A 69 2.95 -9.20 -11.85
N PHE A 70 3.72 -10.00 -11.11
CA PHE A 70 5.18 -10.10 -11.31
C PHE A 70 5.57 -10.31 -12.80
N MET A 71 4.80 -11.12 -13.52
CA MET A 71 5.03 -11.42 -14.94
C MET A 71 4.73 -10.23 -15.84
N ALA A 72 3.60 -9.55 -15.60
CA ALA A 72 3.25 -8.34 -16.32
C ALA A 72 4.34 -7.27 -16.13
N ILE A 73 4.77 -7.07 -14.88
CA ILE A 73 5.79 -6.08 -14.52
C ILE A 73 7.14 -6.42 -15.13
N TYR A 74 7.52 -7.71 -15.17
CA TYR A 74 8.73 -8.13 -15.88
C TYR A 74 8.68 -7.72 -17.36
N GLU A 75 7.58 -8.00 -18.05
CA GLU A 75 7.41 -7.61 -19.45
C GLU A 75 7.41 -6.09 -19.64
N GLN A 76 6.73 -5.35 -18.76
CA GLN A 76 6.70 -3.88 -18.78
C GLN A 76 8.10 -3.27 -18.66
N VAL A 77 8.90 -3.77 -17.70
CA VAL A 77 10.23 -3.25 -17.38
C VAL A 77 11.26 -3.61 -18.45
N TYR A 78 11.24 -4.85 -18.98
CA TYR A 78 12.27 -5.33 -19.90
C TYR A 78 11.87 -5.35 -21.38
N GLY A 79 10.58 -5.25 -21.69
CA GLY A 79 10.05 -5.47 -23.05
C GLY A 79 9.94 -6.94 -23.47
N ASP A 80 10.52 -7.85 -22.69
CA ASP A 80 10.53 -9.28 -22.99
C ASP A 80 9.35 -10.00 -22.33
N PRO A 81 8.60 -10.85 -23.05
CA PRO A 81 7.55 -11.66 -22.44
C PRO A 81 8.10 -12.56 -21.32
N TYR A 82 7.37 -12.63 -20.21
CA TYR A 82 7.67 -13.60 -19.16
C TYR A 82 7.10 -14.97 -19.53
N THR A 83 7.94 -16.01 -19.55
CA THR A 83 7.52 -17.38 -19.79
C THR A 83 7.69 -18.21 -18.52
N TRP A 84 6.58 -18.70 -17.99
CA TRP A 84 6.54 -19.49 -16.75
C TRP A 84 7.48 -20.71 -16.83
N GLY A 85 8.33 -20.88 -15.80
CA GLY A 85 9.31 -21.97 -15.73
C GLY A 85 10.50 -21.87 -16.69
N SER A 86 10.57 -20.84 -17.54
CA SER A 86 11.65 -20.64 -18.50
C SER A 86 12.41 -19.33 -18.31
N THR A 87 11.72 -18.27 -17.87
CA THR A 87 12.36 -16.99 -17.56
C THR A 87 13.08 -17.09 -16.22
N ALA A 88 14.40 -17.26 -16.28
CA ALA A 88 15.28 -17.22 -15.12
C ALA A 88 16.67 -16.65 -15.50
N PRO A 89 17.31 -15.86 -14.63
CA PRO A 89 16.81 -15.37 -13.34
C PRO A 89 15.77 -14.25 -13.49
N ALA A 90 14.94 -14.05 -12.45
CA ALA A 90 13.84 -13.08 -12.45
C ALA A 90 14.33 -11.60 -12.46
N THR A 91 15.62 -11.39 -12.17
CA THR A 91 16.38 -10.16 -12.41
C THR A 91 17.33 -10.40 -13.58
N LYS A 92 17.16 -9.64 -14.67
CA LYS A 92 17.84 -9.94 -15.94
C LYS A 92 19.36 -9.65 -15.84
N PRO A 93 20.26 -10.65 -16.04
CA PRO A 93 21.69 -10.45 -15.91
C PRO A 93 22.22 -9.47 -16.96
N GLY A 94 23.16 -8.62 -16.57
CA GLY A 94 23.84 -7.69 -17.49
C GLY A 94 22.98 -6.52 -17.99
N VAL A 95 21.82 -6.27 -17.36
CA VAL A 95 20.95 -5.12 -17.65
C VAL A 95 20.95 -4.17 -16.45
N PRO A 96 21.98 -3.32 -16.29
CA PRO A 96 22.10 -2.40 -15.15
C PRO A 96 21.10 -1.25 -15.19
N VAL A 97 20.52 -0.97 -16.36
CA VAL A 97 19.50 0.06 -16.57
C VAL A 97 18.36 -0.57 -17.37
N PRO A 98 17.27 -1.01 -16.70
CA PRO A 98 16.12 -1.56 -17.40
C PRO A 98 15.48 -0.55 -18.37
N PRO A 99 15.03 -1.00 -19.55
CA PRO A 99 14.61 -0.09 -20.64
C PRO A 99 13.23 0.55 -20.46
N MET A 100 12.37 0.00 -19.60
CA MET A 100 11.00 0.50 -19.37
C MET A 100 10.15 0.56 -20.67
N SER A 101 10.35 -0.42 -21.56
CA SER A 101 9.87 -0.35 -22.95
C SER A 101 8.63 -1.19 -23.27
N GLY A 102 8.14 -1.98 -22.31
CA GLY A 102 7.11 -2.99 -22.55
C GLY A 102 5.71 -2.64 -22.06
N PHE A 103 5.47 -1.45 -21.53
CA PHE A 103 4.17 -1.09 -20.94
C PHE A 103 3.05 -1.09 -21.98
N ALA A 104 3.26 -0.45 -23.13
CA ALA A 104 2.29 -0.46 -24.21
C ALA A 104 2.03 -1.88 -24.74
N GLN A 105 3.11 -2.67 -24.93
CA GLN A 105 3.00 -4.06 -25.42
C GLN A 105 2.20 -4.94 -24.47
N GLN A 106 2.52 -4.91 -23.17
CA GLN A 106 1.87 -5.76 -22.19
C GLN A 106 0.40 -5.37 -22.01
N ALA A 107 0.09 -4.07 -21.92
CA ALA A 107 -1.29 -3.60 -21.81
C ALA A 107 -2.14 -3.95 -23.03
N GLU A 108 -1.60 -3.86 -24.24
CA GLU A 108 -2.33 -4.21 -25.47
C GLU A 108 -2.69 -5.71 -25.52
N LYS A 109 -1.87 -6.58 -24.92
CA LYS A 109 -2.18 -8.01 -24.76
C LYS A 109 -3.30 -8.27 -23.76
N GLU A 110 -3.35 -7.51 -22.66
CA GLU A 110 -4.42 -7.62 -21.67
C GLU A 110 -5.77 -7.21 -22.25
N LYS A 111 -5.80 -6.07 -22.96
CA LYS A 111 -7.01 -5.59 -23.64
C LYS A 111 -6.64 -4.69 -24.81
N PRO A 112 -7.18 -4.94 -26.03
CA PRO A 112 -6.97 -4.06 -27.16
C PRO A 112 -7.32 -2.60 -26.85
N GLY A 113 -6.41 -1.68 -27.17
CA GLY A 113 -6.50 -0.25 -26.90
C GLY A 113 -6.07 0.20 -25.49
N MET A 114 -5.76 -0.73 -24.58
CA MET A 114 -5.31 -0.38 -23.22
C MET A 114 -3.92 0.27 -23.20
N SER A 115 -3.11 0.09 -24.25
CA SER A 115 -1.84 0.80 -24.42
C SER A 115 -1.99 2.32 -24.29
N ALA A 116 -3.06 2.91 -24.84
CA ALA A 116 -3.34 4.34 -24.73
C ALA A 116 -3.79 4.78 -23.33
N THR A 117 -4.29 3.84 -22.52
CA THR A 117 -4.68 4.06 -21.12
C THR A 117 -3.45 4.06 -20.21
N VAL A 118 -2.57 3.05 -20.35
CA VAL A 118 -1.38 2.93 -19.48
C VAL A 118 -0.29 3.94 -19.81
N MET A 119 -0.21 4.38 -21.08
CA MET A 119 0.70 5.44 -21.55
C MET A 119 0.07 6.83 -21.37
N ASN A 120 -0.54 7.09 -20.21
CA ASN A 120 -1.23 8.35 -19.97
C ASN A 120 -1.15 8.74 -18.50
N GLY A 121 -0.99 10.04 -18.22
CA GLY A 121 -0.99 10.58 -16.88
C GLY A 121 -2.06 11.64 -16.66
N PHE A 122 -2.29 12.01 -15.41
CA PHE A 122 -3.17 13.11 -15.04
C PHE A 122 -2.46 14.44 -15.24
N ARG A 123 -3.15 15.40 -15.88
CA ARG A 123 -2.76 16.82 -15.78
C ARG A 123 -2.92 17.30 -14.33
N PRO A 124 -2.12 18.28 -13.87
CA PRO A 124 -2.22 18.79 -12.49
C PRO A 124 -3.64 19.20 -12.06
N ASP A 125 -4.42 19.81 -12.95
CA ASP A 125 -5.78 20.26 -12.65
C ASP A 125 -6.81 19.14 -12.49
N ALA A 126 -6.53 17.93 -13.00
CA ALA A 126 -7.39 16.77 -12.80
C ALA A 126 -7.20 16.15 -11.40
N VAL A 127 -6.06 16.42 -10.78
CA VAL A 127 -5.69 15.94 -9.45
C VAL A 127 -5.32 17.10 -8.51
N PRO A 128 -6.25 18.05 -8.28
CA PRO A 128 -5.94 19.32 -7.65
C PRO A 128 -5.47 19.20 -6.19
N VAL A 129 -5.82 18.13 -5.47
CA VAL A 129 -5.31 17.86 -4.12
C VAL A 129 -3.81 17.57 -4.17
N TYR A 130 -3.39 16.67 -5.06
CA TYR A 130 -1.98 16.32 -5.22
C TYR A 130 -1.17 17.49 -5.80
N ARG A 131 -1.75 18.27 -6.72
CA ARG A 131 -1.16 19.52 -7.22
C ARG A 131 -0.79 20.48 -6.09
N GLU A 132 -1.72 20.72 -5.17
CA GLU A 132 -1.51 21.62 -4.04
C GLU A 132 -0.43 21.08 -3.09
N LEU A 133 -0.47 19.78 -2.77
CA LEU A 133 0.52 19.16 -1.89
C LEU A 133 1.94 19.19 -2.47
N VAL A 134 2.09 19.01 -3.80
CA VAL A 134 3.38 19.12 -4.49
C VAL A 134 3.92 20.56 -4.43
N ALA A 135 3.06 21.56 -4.57
CA ALA A 135 3.46 22.97 -4.50
C ALA A 135 3.85 23.37 -3.06
N GLU A 136 3.16 22.83 -2.06
CA GLU A 136 3.25 23.29 -0.67
C GLU A 136 4.20 22.49 0.21
N PHE A 137 4.57 21.27 -0.18
CA PHE A 137 5.40 20.39 0.64
C PHE A 137 6.49 19.72 -0.19
N ALA A 138 6.87 18.48 0.18
CA ALA A 138 7.88 17.74 -0.52
C ALA A 138 7.28 16.60 -1.35
N VAL A 139 7.76 16.49 -2.60
CA VAL A 139 7.57 15.32 -3.45
C VAL A 139 8.87 14.54 -3.54
N CYS A 140 8.82 13.22 -3.37
CA CYS A 140 9.93 12.33 -3.68
C CYS A 140 9.75 11.81 -5.10
N ASP A 141 10.60 12.26 -6.02
CA ASP A 141 10.52 11.90 -7.44
C ASP A 141 11.31 10.63 -7.78
N ARG A 142 11.83 9.94 -6.76
CA ARG A 142 12.53 8.65 -6.91
C ARG A 142 12.19 7.67 -5.79
N TRP A 143 10.90 7.56 -5.47
CA TRP A 143 10.37 6.53 -4.58
C TRP A 143 9.90 5.30 -5.36
N PHE A 144 10.45 4.12 -5.07
CA PHE A 144 10.16 2.90 -5.81
C PHE A 144 9.28 1.94 -5.00
N ALA A 145 8.43 1.18 -5.71
CA ALA A 145 7.87 -0.03 -5.14
C ALA A 145 9.01 -0.94 -4.67
N SER A 146 8.86 -1.59 -3.51
CA SER A 146 9.96 -2.38 -2.92
C SER A 146 10.29 -3.62 -3.75
N VAL A 147 9.29 -4.14 -4.44
CA VAL A 147 9.38 -5.33 -5.29
C VAL A 147 8.51 -5.18 -6.54
N PRO A 148 8.92 -5.80 -7.67
CA PRO A 148 8.20 -5.72 -8.95
C PRO A 148 7.01 -6.69 -8.99
N THR A 149 6.04 -6.51 -8.09
CA THR A 149 4.85 -7.39 -7.96
C THR A 149 3.66 -6.64 -7.38
N SER A 150 2.51 -7.30 -7.31
CA SER A 150 1.22 -6.80 -6.82
C SER A 150 1.23 -6.25 -5.38
N THR A 151 0.07 -5.75 -4.95
CA THR A 151 -0.19 -5.03 -3.70
C THR A 151 0.45 -5.60 -2.44
N GLN A 152 0.14 -6.86 -2.06
CA GLN A 152 0.47 -7.31 -0.70
C GLN A 152 1.96 -7.38 -0.40
N PRO A 153 2.80 -7.99 -1.25
CA PRO A 153 4.23 -7.97 -0.99
C PRO A 153 4.74 -6.55 -0.75
N ASN A 154 4.32 -5.56 -1.56
CA ASN A 154 4.72 -4.17 -1.37
C ASN A 154 4.19 -3.55 -0.08
N ARG A 155 2.91 -3.73 0.26
CA ARG A 155 2.36 -3.33 1.57
C ARG A 155 3.09 -4.00 2.73
N MET A 156 3.61 -5.22 2.55
CA MET A 156 4.39 -5.90 3.57
C MET A 156 5.74 -5.22 3.82
N PHE A 157 6.43 -4.76 2.79
CA PHE A 157 7.68 -3.99 2.95
C PHE A 157 7.47 -2.70 3.75
N VAL A 158 6.31 -2.05 3.66
CA VAL A 158 6.01 -0.82 4.42
C VAL A 158 6.04 -1.04 5.94
N HIS A 159 5.60 -2.21 6.42
CA HIS A 159 5.46 -2.46 7.86
C HIS A 159 6.40 -3.52 8.42
N SER A 160 7.10 -4.27 7.56
CA SER A 160 8.03 -5.33 8.00
C SER A 160 9.34 -5.39 7.21
N ALA A 161 9.52 -4.53 6.20
CA ALA A 161 10.72 -4.51 5.34
C ALA A 161 11.05 -5.86 4.66
N THR A 162 10.05 -6.76 4.55
CA THR A 162 10.11 -8.03 3.80
C THR A 162 8.70 -8.50 3.49
N SER A 163 8.53 -9.23 2.39
CA SER A 163 7.31 -9.99 2.11
C SER A 163 7.42 -11.47 2.51
N HIS A 164 8.51 -11.85 3.18
CA HIS A 164 8.81 -13.23 3.59
C HIS A 164 8.76 -14.23 2.42
N GLY A 165 9.35 -13.83 1.28
CA GLY A 165 9.40 -14.64 0.07
C GLY A 165 8.18 -14.52 -0.84
N LEU A 166 7.16 -13.72 -0.51
CA LEU A 166 5.98 -13.58 -1.35
C LEU A 166 6.21 -12.66 -2.57
N VAL A 167 5.71 -13.11 -3.72
CA VAL A 167 5.63 -12.37 -5.00
C VAL A 167 4.20 -12.39 -5.56
N GLY A 168 3.21 -12.58 -4.69
CA GLY A 168 1.81 -12.71 -5.04
C GLY A 168 1.02 -13.36 -3.90
N ASN A 169 -0.24 -13.70 -4.19
CA ASN A 169 -1.12 -14.36 -3.23
C ASN A 169 -0.68 -15.80 -2.93
N ASP A 170 -0.54 -16.14 -1.64
CA ASP A 170 -0.39 -17.51 -1.15
C ASP A 170 -1.39 -17.76 -0.02
N LYS A 171 -2.51 -18.40 -0.36
CA LYS A 171 -3.62 -18.72 0.55
C LYS A 171 -3.17 -19.41 1.84
N ASN A 172 -2.22 -20.34 1.76
CA ASN A 172 -1.76 -21.10 2.92
C ASN A 172 -0.97 -20.22 3.88
N LYS A 173 -0.07 -19.38 3.34
CA LYS A 173 0.68 -18.42 4.15
C LYS A 173 -0.26 -17.35 4.74
N LEU A 174 -1.24 -16.84 3.98
CA LEU A 174 -2.23 -15.88 4.48
C LEU A 174 -3.07 -16.45 5.64
N THR A 175 -3.46 -17.72 5.53
CA THR A 175 -4.19 -18.44 6.60
C THR A 175 -3.37 -18.48 7.88
N ALA A 176 -2.12 -18.95 7.80
CA ALA A 176 -1.21 -19.02 8.94
C ALA A 176 -0.96 -17.63 9.56
N GLY A 177 -1.01 -16.59 8.72
CA GLY A 177 -0.62 -15.23 9.06
C GLY A 177 0.89 -15.05 8.90
N MET A 178 1.28 -13.93 8.33
CA MET A 178 2.69 -13.63 8.04
C MET A 178 3.52 -13.59 9.34
N PRO A 179 4.64 -14.34 9.42
CA PRO A 179 5.38 -14.51 10.66
C PRO A 179 6.39 -13.40 10.96
N GLN A 180 6.70 -12.53 9.98
CA GLN A 180 7.74 -11.54 10.14
C GLN A 180 7.40 -10.49 11.21
N ARG A 181 8.46 -10.05 11.91
CA ARG A 181 8.40 -8.95 12.87
C ARG A 181 8.05 -7.66 12.16
N THR A 182 7.21 -6.83 12.79
CA THR A 182 6.74 -5.57 12.20
C THR A 182 7.30 -4.35 12.93
N ILE A 183 7.16 -3.19 12.30
CA ILE A 183 7.44 -1.89 12.92
C ILE A 183 6.56 -1.65 14.16
N PHE A 184 5.36 -2.25 14.20
CA PHE A 184 4.46 -2.19 15.34
C PHE A 184 5.05 -2.91 16.57
N ASP A 185 5.68 -4.08 16.37
CA ASP A 185 6.41 -4.78 17.43
C ASP A 185 7.58 -3.92 17.93
N ALA A 186 8.38 -3.38 17.00
CA ALA A 186 9.54 -2.58 17.34
C ALA A 186 9.18 -1.31 18.14
N LEU A 187 8.09 -0.64 17.77
CA LEU A 187 7.54 0.50 18.52
C LEU A 187 7.05 0.07 19.91
N HIS A 188 6.27 -1.01 19.99
CA HIS A 188 5.76 -1.52 21.25
C HIS A 188 6.88 -1.88 22.23
N ASP A 189 7.90 -2.62 21.77
CA ASP A 189 9.04 -3.06 22.58
C ASP A 189 9.88 -1.86 23.07
N ALA A 190 9.88 -0.76 22.31
CA ALA A 190 10.54 0.50 22.67
C ALA A 190 9.67 1.42 23.55
N GLY A 191 8.44 1.03 23.90
CA GLY A 191 7.52 1.82 24.72
C GLY A 191 6.80 2.94 23.95
N HIS A 192 6.84 2.91 22.61
CA HIS A 192 6.11 3.83 21.75
C HIS A 192 4.71 3.31 21.42
N SER A 193 3.81 4.23 21.09
CA SER A 193 2.43 3.91 20.76
C SER A 193 2.21 3.88 19.24
N PHE A 194 1.27 3.05 18.79
CA PHE A 194 0.77 3.09 17.42
C PHE A 194 -0.75 2.97 17.39
N GLY A 195 -1.36 3.32 16.26
CA GLY A 195 -2.80 3.16 16.03
C GLY A 195 -3.12 2.95 14.56
N ILE A 196 -4.04 2.04 14.30
CA ILE A 196 -4.56 1.70 12.97
C ILE A 196 -5.97 2.28 12.88
N TYR A 197 -6.17 3.24 11.99
CA TYR A 197 -7.45 3.91 11.79
C TYR A 197 -8.06 3.44 10.48
N TYR A 198 -9.13 2.66 10.58
CA TYR A 198 -9.62 1.88 9.46
C TYR A 198 -11.05 2.27 9.07
N GLN A 199 -11.32 2.24 7.77
CA GLN A 199 -12.67 2.36 7.20
C GLN A 199 -13.24 1.00 6.78
N PHE A 200 -12.37 0.00 6.62
CA PHE A 200 -12.69 -1.39 6.30
C PHE A 200 -11.76 -2.33 7.10
N PRO A 201 -12.10 -3.62 7.34
CA PRO A 201 -11.18 -4.59 7.96
C PRO A 201 -9.71 -4.40 7.56
N PRO A 202 -8.82 -4.08 8.53
CA PRO A 202 -7.44 -3.65 8.24
C PRO A 202 -6.57 -4.73 7.59
N ALA A 203 -5.86 -4.39 6.52
CA ALA A 203 -4.92 -5.30 5.86
C ALA A 203 -3.73 -5.68 6.74
N VAL A 204 -3.34 -4.84 7.72
CA VAL A 204 -2.29 -5.21 8.71
C VAL A 204 -2.60 -6.48 9.51
N LEU A 205 -3.84 -6.97 9.53
CA LEU A 205 -4.18 -8.26 10.16
C LEU A 205 -3.68 -9.47 9.35
N LEU A 206 -3.13 -9.28 8.16
CA LEU A 206 -2.36 -10.31 7.45
C LEU A 206 -1.13 -10.76 8.25
N TYR A 207 -0.55 -9.89 9.06
CA TYR A 207 0.50 -10.27 9.98
C TYR A 207 -0.05 -11.02 11.19
N ARG A 208 0.57 -12.16 11.53
CA ARG A 208 0.11 -12.99 12.64
C ARG A 208 0.23 -12.26 13.99
N ASN A 209 1.29 -11.48 14.19
CA ASN A 209 1.51 -10.69 15.41
C ASN A 209 0.45 -9.60 15.61
N MET A 210 -0.07 -8.99 14.54
CA MET A 210 -1.13 -7.99 14.62
C MET A 210 -2.49 -8.55 15.08
N ARG A 211 -2.62 -9.88 15.11
CA ARG A 211 -3.78 -10.60 15.66
C ARG A 211 -3.67 -10.86 17.19
N GLN A 212 -2.57 -10.46 17.83
CA GLN A 212 -2.37 -10.68 19.27
C GLN A 212 -3.24 -9.77 20.15
N LEU A 213 -3.72 -10.28 21.29
CA LEU A 213 -4.62 -9.57 22.21
C LEU A 213 -4.09 -8.20 22.67
N LYS A 214 -2.77 -8.06 22.84
CA LYS A 214 -2.13 -6.80 23.26
C LYS A 214 -2.30 -5.67 22.24
N TYR A 215 -2.61 -5.98 20.99
CA TYR A 215 -2.77 -4.99 19.90
C TYR A 215 -4.22 -4.70 19.53
N ILE A 216 -5.20 -5.45 20.04
CA ILE A 216 -6.61 -5.25 19.69
C ILE A 216 -7.13 -3.85 20.06
N GLY A 217 -6.62 -3.26 21.15
CA GLY A 217 -6.93 -1.89 21.54
C GLY A 217 -6.26 -0.80 20.67
N LYS A 218 -5.54 -1.16 19.61
CA LYS A 218 -4.86 -0.24 18.68
C LYS A 218 -5.62 -0.03 17.38
N PHE A 219 -6.74 -0.72 17.19
CA PHE A 219 -7.60 -0.58 16.02
C PHE A 219 -8.75 0.40 16.34
N HIS A 220 -8.90 1.41 15.50
CA HIS A 220 -9.81 2.54 15.71
C HIS A 220 -10.65 2.80 14.46
N ALA A 221 -11.92 3.15 14.64
CA ALA A 221 -12.77 3.51 13.51
C ALA A 221 -12.34 4.87 12.96
N TYR A 222 -11.97 4.94 11.68
CA TYR A 222 -11.46 6.17 11.07
C TYR A 222 -12.45 7.35 11.20
N ASP A 223 -13.71 7.16 10.82
CA ASP A 223 -14.69 8.25 10.72
C ASP A 223 -14.97 8.97 12.06
N LEU A 224 -14.78 8.27 13.18
CA LEU A 224 -15.03 8.79 14.52
C LEU A 224 -13.74 9.08 15.29
N ASP A 225 -12.86 8.09 15.40
CA ASP A 225 -11.74 8.13 16.31
C ASP A 225 -10.59 8.95 15.76
N PHE A 226 -10.29 8.85 14.46
CA PHE A 226 -9.18 9.60 13.86
C PHE A 226 -9.41 11.10 14.00
N LYS A 227 -10.57 11.59 13.55
CA LYS A 227 -10.94 13.01 13.63
C LYS A 227 -11.00 13.50 15.08
N ARG A 228 -11.46 12.67 16.02
CA ARG A 228 -11.46 13.00 17.45
C ARG A 228 -10.04 13.09 18.03
N HIS A 229 -9.19 12.10 17.78
CA HIS A 229 -7.81 12.08 18.27
C HIS A 229 -6.97 13.21 17.66
N CYS A 230 -7.21 13.58 16.40
CA CYS A 230 -6.63 14.79 15.80
C CYS A 230 -7.03 16.05 16.60
N ARG A 231 -8.32 16.29 16.82
CA ARG A 231 -8.81 17.48 17.56
C ARG A 231 -8.29 17.55 18.99
N GLU A 232 -8.20 16.40 19.65
CA GLU A 232 -7.75 16.32 21.05
C GLU A 232 -6.23 16.32 21.21
N GLY A 233 -5.47 16.20 20.12
CA GLY A 233 -4.01 16.06 20.18
C GLY A 233 -3.56 14.74 20.84
N LYS A 234 -4.23 13.65 20.49
CA LYS A 234 -4.00 12.30 21.06
C LYS A 234 -3.60 11.25 20.03
N LEU A 235 -3.12 11.65 18.85
CA LEU A 235 -2.59 10.68 17.91
C LEU A 235 -1.35 9.99 18.51
N PRO A 236 -1.19 8.67 18.30
CA PRO A 236 -0.03 7.90 18.74
C PRO A 236 1.23 8.25 17.94
N ASN A 237 2.36 7.61 18.26
CA ASN A 237 3.63 7.87 17.60
C ASN A 237 3.65 7.42 16.14
N TYR A 238 2.98 6.31 15.83
CA TYR A 238 2.85 5.80 14.48
C TYR A 238 1.39 5.53 14.14
N VAL A 239 0.91 6.17 13.09
CA VAL A 239 -0.50 6.12 12.67
C VAL A 239 -0.57 5.55 11.26
N VAL A 240 -1.38 4.52 11.08
CA VAL A 240 -1.71 3.98 9.75
C VAL A 240 -3.16 4.26 9.45
N ILE A 241 -3.42 4.78 8.25
CA ILE A 241 -4.77 4.98 7.72
C ILE A 241 -5.07 3.85 6.74
N GLU A 242 -6.14 3.09 7.00
CA GLU A 242 -6.62 1.98 6.18
C GLU A 242 -7.92 2.41 5.47
N GLN A 243 -7.89 2.34 4.14
CA GLN A 243 -8.92 2.86 3.25
C GLN A 243 -10.14 1.94 3.14
N ARG A 244 -11.09 2.36 2.30
CA ARG A 244 -12.15 1.48 1.77
C ARG A 244 -11.65 0.86 0.47
N TYR A 245 -11.43 -0.44 0.55
CA TYR A 245 -10.96 -1.26 -0.57
C TYR A 245 -12.08 -1.82 -1.44
N LEU A 246 -13.35 -1.70 -1.02
CA LEU A 246 -14.52 -2.23 -1.71
C LEU A 246 -15.43 -1.09 -2.18
N ASP A 247 -15.68 -1.03 -3.49
CA ASP A 247 -16.44 0.05 -4.13
C ASP A 247 -17.96 -0.13 -4.00
N LEU A 248 -18.49 0.25 -2.84
CA LEU A 248 -19.92 0.20 -2.53
C LEU A 248 -20.64 1.49 -2.96
N LYS A 249 -21.93 1.42 -3.29
CA LYS A 249 -22.71 2.61 -3.67
C LYS A 249 -22.78 3.66 -2.56
N LEU A 250 -23.00 3.22 -1.32
CA LEU A 250 -23.09 4.09 -0.16
C LEU A 250 -21.72 4.53 0.36
N LEU A 251 -20.72 3.66 0.26
CA LEU A 251 -19.37 3.88 0.76
C LEU A 251 -18.33 3.54 -0.33
N PRO A 252 -18.17 4.38 -1.37
CA PRO A 252 -17.30 4.08 -2.51
C PRO A 252 -15.84 3.89 -2.14
N GLY A 253 -15.11 3.12 -2.95
CA GLY A 253 -13.67 2.93 -2.79
C GLY A 253 -12.94 4.28 -2.80
N ASN A 254 -11.92 4.43 -1.96
CA ASN A 254 -11.17 5.69 -1.79
C ASN A 254 -9.66 5.47 -1.66
N ASP A 255 -9.17 4.40 -2.25
CA ASP A 255 -7.77 3.98 -2.28
C ASP A 255 -7.03 4.38 -3.56
N ASP A 256 -7.70 4.98 -4.57
CA ASP A 256 -7.18 5.25 -5.93
C ASP A 256 -6.97 4.01 -6.85
N HIS A 257 -7.29 2.79 -6.40
CA HIS A 257 -7.19 1.55 -7.19
C HIS A 257 -8.04 1.65 -8.48
N PRO A 258 -7.62 1.15 -9.65
CA PRO A 258 -8.53 0.96 -10.78
C PRO A 258 -9.53 -0.20 -10.54
N SER A 259 -10.84 -0.04 -10.54
CA SER A 259 -11.63 1.03 -11.14
C SER A 259 -12.43 1.77 -10.07
N HIS A 260 -11.73 2.36 -9.11
CA HIS A 260 -12.25 3.34 -8.18
C HIS A 260 -12.00 4.74 -8.73
N ASP A 261 -12.85 5.69 -8.34
CA ASP A 261 -12.72 7.08 -8.78
C ASP A 261 -11.58 7.76 -8.00
N VAL A 262 -10.53 8.21 -8.71
CA VAL A 262 -9.38 8.93 -8.13
C VAL A 262 -9.79 10.20 -7.39
N SER A 263 -10.96 10.79 -7.69
CA SER A 263 -11.47 11.91 -6.90
C SER A 263 -11.78 11.52 -5.44
N ARG A 264 -12.05 10.23 -5.17
CA ARG A 264 -12.36 9.71 -3.83
C ARG A 264 -11.10 9.51 -3.01
N GLY A 265 -10.02 8.99 -3.59
CA GLY A 265 -8.73 8.91 -2.89
C GLY A 265 -8.12 10.29 -2.64
N GLN A 266 -8.23 11.22 -3.59
CA GLN A 266 -7.92 12.64 -3.34
C GLN A 266 -8.71 13.21 -2.16
N ARG A 267 -10.01 12.89 -2.05
CA ARG A 267 -10.84 13.35 -0.92
C ARG A 267 -10.37 12.76 0.40
N LEU A 268 -9.99 11.48 0.45
CA LEU A 268 -9.41 10.89 1.65
C LEU A 268 -8.12 11.61 2.06
N VAL A 269 -7.19 11.82 1.12
CA VAL A 269 -5.94 12.54 1.38
C VAL A 269 -6.21 13.94 1.93
N LYS A 270 -7.17 14.66 1.34
CA LYS A 270 -7.62 15.97 1.84
C LYS A 270 -8.19 15.88 3.25
N GLU A 271 -9.08 14.95 3.52
CA GLU A 271 -9.66 14.78 4.87
C GLU A 271 -8.60 14.47 5.94
N VAL A 272 -7.62 13.62 5.60
CA VAL A 272 -6.50 13.31 6.50
C VAL A 272 -5.63 14.55 6.73
N TYR A 273 -5.24 15.24 5.65
CA TYR A 273 -4.45 16.45 5.73
C TYR A 273 -5.12 17.52 6.60
N GLU A 274 -6.39 17.86 6.32
CA GLU A 274 -7.09 18.94 7.04
C GLU A 274 -7.32 18.59 8.53
N ALA A 275 -7.53 17.30 8.85
CA ALA A 275 -7.62 16.84 10.23
C ALA A 275 -6.28 16.99 10.96
N LEU A 276 -5.16 16.63 10.33
CA LEU A 276 -3.82 16.78 10.91
C LEU A 276 -3.43 18.27 11.02
N ARG A 277 -3.71 19.05 9.98
CA ARG A 277 -3.39 20.48 9.90
C ARG A 277 -4.10 21.32 10.96
N SER A 278 -5.33 20.93 11.31
CA SER A 278 -6.13 21.55 12.38
C SER A 278 -5.82 21.01 13.78
N SER A 279 -5.00 19.96 13.89
CA SER A 279 -4.63 19.36 15.17
C SER A 279 -3.66 20.26 15.95
N PRO A 280 -3.76 20.32 17.30
CA PRO A 280 -2.71 20.89 18.13
C PRO A 280 -1.35 20.15 17.98
N GLN A 281 -1.34 18.92 17.45
CA GLN A 281 -0.12 18.15 17.15
C GLN A 281 0.48 18.45 15.76
N TRP A 282 -0.06 19.40 14.98
CA TRP A 282 0.42 19.68 13.61
C TRP A 282 1.94 19.91 13.54
N SER A 283 2.48 20.69 14.48
CA SER A 283 3.94 20.97 14.55
C SER A 283 4.81 19.78 14.96
N GLU A 284 4.21 18.64 15.32
CA GLU A 284 4.89 17.41 15.71
C GLU A 284 4.61 16.25 14.75
N THR A 285 3.94 16.54 13.61
CA THR A 285 3.45 15.54 12.66
C THR A 285 4.29 15.52 11.38
N LEU A 286 4.58 14.30 10.92
CA LEU A 286 5.04 14.01 9.57
C LEU A 286 4.02 13.08 8.90
N PHE A 287 3.36 13.57 7.87
CA PHE A 287 2.41 12.79 7.08
C PHE A 287 3.07 12.31 5.79
N VAL A 288 3.06 11.00 5.59
CA VAL A 288 3.63 10.29 4.44
C VAL A 288 2.48 9.72 3.63
N ILE A 289 2.38 10.15 2.38
CA ILE A 289 1.44 9.60 1.39
C ILE A 289 2.28 8.88 0.36
N THR A 290 2.00 7.62 0.10
CA THR A 290 2.63 6.88 -1.01
C THR A 290 1.64 5.90 -1.62
N TYR A 291 2.09 5.09 -2.56
CA TYR A 291 1.33 4.02 -3.19
C TYR A 291 2.04 2.69 -2.94
N ASP A 292 1.31 1.60 -3.01
CA ASP A 292 1.83 0.24 -2.88
C ASP A 292 2.64 -0.18 -4.12
N GLU A 293 2.11 -0.03 -5.32
CA GLU A 293 2.80 -0.30 -6.57
C GLU A 293 2.18 0.52 -7.73
N HIS A 294 2.66 0.31 -8.96
CA HIS A 294 2.39 1.20 -10.09
C HIS A 294 1.12 0.89 -10.89
N GLY A 295 0.46 -0.24 -10.66
CA GLY A 295 -0.84 -0.59 -11.27
C GLY A 295 -0.77 -0.85 -12.76
N GLY A 296 0.40 -1.22 -13.28
CA GLY A 296 0.65 -1.40 -14.72
C GLY A 296 0.73 -0.09 -15.52
N PHE A 297 0.62 1.07 -14.88
CA PHE A 297 0.78 2.37 -15.53
C PHE A 297 2.24 2.68 -15.82
N PHE A 298 2.49 3.32 -16.96
CA PHE A 298 3.84 3.63 -17.41
C PHE A 298 4.59 4.54 -16.43
N ASP A 299 5.89 4.29 -16.27
CA ASP A 299 6.85 5.22 -15.70
C ASP A 299 8.15 5.14 -16.50
N HIS A 300 8.74 6.29 -16.79
CA HIS A 300 9.93 6.38 -17.62
C HIS A 300 11.23 6.08 -16.87
N VAL A 301 11.24 6.10 -15.54
CA VAL A 301 12.46 5.95 -14.75
C VAL A 301 12.81 4.47 -14.60
N PRO A 302 14.02 4.04 -15.00
CA PRO A 302 14.48 2.67 -14.81
C PRO A 302 14.44 2.20 -13.36
N THR A 303 13.95 0.97 -13.15
CA THR A 303 13.90 0.35 -11.81
C THR A 303 15.31 0.05 -11.29
N PRO A 304 15.64 0.37 -10.03
CA PRO A 304 16.95 0.05 -9.44
C PRO A 304 17.21 -1.46 -9.33
N VAL A 305 18.38 -1.88 -9.81
CA VAL A 305 18.87 -3.28 -9.75
C VAL A 305 20.24 -3.42 -9.05
N ASP A 306 20.90 -2.30 -8.74
CA ASP A 306 22.25 -2.30 -8.19
C ASP A 306 22.25 -2.20 -6.66
N GLY A 307 23.01 -3.08 -6.01
CA GLY A 307 23.23 -3.07 -4.57
C GLY A 307 21.96 -3.24 -3.71
N VAL A 308 20.85 -3.72 -4.26
CA VAL A 308 19.58 -3.96 -3.56
C VAL A 308 19.71 -5.27 -2.77
N PRO A 309 19.81 -5.27 -1.43
CA PRO A 309 20.05 -6.50 -0.66
C PRO A 309 18.80 -7.38 -0.57
N SER A 310 18.91 -8.71 -0.58
CA SER A 310 17.79 -9.55 -0.11
C SER A 310 17.45 -9.17 1.34
N PRO A 311 16.17 -8.96 1.70
CA PRO A 311 15.82 -8.45 3.03
C PRO A 311 16.22 -9.42 4.15
N ASP A 312 15.92 -10.70 3.98
CA ASP A 312 16.05 -11.75 5.00
C ASP A 312 16.71 -13.03 4.45
N GLY A 313 17.23 -12.99 3.22
CA GLY A 313 17.85 -14.13 2.55
C GLY A 313 16.85 -15.17 2.02
N ILE A 314 15.54 -14.87 2.05
CA ILE A 314 14.49 -15.74 1.56
C ILE A 314 14.17 -15.37 0.10
N ALA A 315 14.40 -16.32 -0.81
CA ALA A 315 13.94 -16.18 -2.20
C ALA A 315 12.47 -16.62 -2.32
N SER A 316 11.79 -16.15 -3.37
CA SER A 316 10.44 -16.60 -3.66
C SER A 316 10.42 -18.06 -4.08
N ASP A 317 9.28 -18.72 -3.88
CA ASP A 317 9.10 -20.11 -4.29
C ASP A 317 9.30 -20.30 -5.80
N ALA A 318 9.68 -21.52 -6.18
CA ALA A 318 9.74 -21.93 -7.57
C ALA A 318 8.33 -21.88 -8.19
N PRO A 319 8.23 -21.56 -9.50
CA PRO A 319 9.33 -21.40 -10.45
C PRO A 319 9.82 -19.96 -10.61
N VAL A 320 9.32 -18.99 -9.84
CA VAL A 320 9.77 -17.59 -9.95
C VAL A 320 11.18 -17.43 -9.41
N GLY A 321 11.47 -17.97 -8.22
CA GLY A 321 12.83 -17.96 -7.65
C GLY A 321 13.44 -16.55 -7.51
N PHE A 322 12.62 -15.53 -7.23
CA PHE A 322 13.08 -14.15 -7.14
C PHE A 322 13.88 -13.94 -5.84
N ALA A 323 15.10 -13.43 -5.97
CA ALA A 323 16.02 -13.23 -4.86
C ALA A 323 15.79 -11.95 -4.05
N PHE A 324 14.81 -11.12 -4.46
CA PHE A 324 14.58 -9.79 -3.89
C PHE A 324 15.79 -8.86 -4.05
N ASP A 325 16.44 -8.93 -5.22
CA ASP A 325 17.68 -8.23 -5.57
C ASP A 325 17.47 -7.06 -6.55
N ARG A 326 16.23 -6.62 -6.73
CA ARG A 326 15.86 -5.39 -7.44
C ARG A 326 14.57 -4.80 -6.90
N LEU A 327 14.34 -3.52 -7.18
CA LEU A 327 13.11 -2.83 -6.84
C LEU A 327 12.07 -2.91 -7.97
N GLY A 328 10.84 -2.48 -7.66
CA GLY A 328 9.76 -2.30 -8.61
C GLY A 328 9.79 -0.94 -9.31
N VAL A 329 8.68 -0.61 -9.97
CA VAL A 329 8.50 0.66 -10.69
C VAL A 329 8.30 1.81 -9.69
N ARG A 330 8.65 3.02 -10.12
CA ARG A 330 8.50 4.23 -9.33
C ARG A 330 7.02 4.53 -9.04
N VAL A 331 6.73 4.93 -7.81
CA VAL A 331 5.41 5.29 -7.31
C VAL A 331 5.40 6.70 -6.70
N PRO A 332 4.23 7.36 -6.60
CA PRO A 332 4.14 8.65 -5.94
C PRO A 332 4.54 8.55 -4.45
N ALA A 333 5.23 9.57 -3.96
CA ALA A 333 5.46 9.77 -2.54
C ALA A 333 5.52 11.26 -2.19
N LEU A 334 4.70 11.67 -1.23
CA LEU A 334 4.60 13.04 -0.72
C LEU A 334 4.88 13.04 0.78
N LEU A 335 5.68 14.01 1.23
CA LEU A 335 6.04 14.20 2.63
C LEU A 335 5.52 15.56 3.08
N VAL A 336 4.64 15.55 4.08
CA VAL A 336 3.87 16.73 4.50
C VAL A 336 4.13 17.02 5.97
N SER A 337 4.65 18.22 6.25
CA SER A 337 4.97 18.69 7.60
C SER A 337 5.23 20.21 7.57
N PRO A 338 4.94 20.96 8.64
CA PRO A 338 5.25 22.40 8.67
C PRO A 338 6.76 22.69 8.72
N TRP A 339 7.61 21.66 8.85
CA TRP A 339 9.06 21.80 8.87
C TRP A 339 9.72 21.67 7.48
N ILE A 340 8.90 21.54 6.43
CA ILE A 340 9.34 21.35 5.05
C ILE A 340 9.15 22.67 4.28
N GLU A 341 10.14 23.03 3.46
CA GLU A 341 10.02 24.18 2.56
C GLU A 341 9.02 23.89 1.42
N PRO A 342 8.20 24.87 0.99
CA PRO A 342 7.30 24.69 -0.13
C PRO A 342 8.04 24.26 -1.41
N GLY A 343 7.43 23.37 -2.19
CA GLY A 343 7.93 22.94 -3.49
C GLY A 343 9.22 22.11 -3.44
N THR A 344 9.53 21.49 -2.30
CA THR A 344 10.75 20.71 -2.13
C THR A 344 10.69 19.43 -3.01
N VAL A 345 11.77 19.15 -3.73
CA VAL A 345 11.90 17.88 -4.49
C VAL A 345 13.00 17.02 -3.84
N LEU A 346 12.62 15.82 -3.42
CA LEU A 346 13.54 14.79 -2.95
C LEU A 346 13.88 13.86 -4.10
N HIS A 347 15.15 13.88 -4.49
CA HIS A 347 15.70 12.98 -5.50
C HIS A 347 16.18 11.67 -4.87
N ARG A 348 17.48 11.36 -4.99
CA ARG A 348 18.08 10.17 -4.37
C ARG A 348 18.42 10.42 -2.90
N PRO A 349 18.33 9.41 -2.03
CA PRO A 349 18.82 9.52 -0.66
C PRO A 349 20.35 9.70 -0.64
N SER A 350 20.86 10.23 0.47
CA SER A 350 22.29 10.44 0.70
C SER A 350 23.02 9.22 1.30
N GLY A 351 22.29 8.14 1.59
CA GLY A 351 22.81 6.93 2.22
C GLY A 351 21.66 6.07 2.76
N PRO A 352 21.95 5.05 3.58
CA PRO A 352 23.25 4.76 4.21
C PRO A 352 24.34 4.23 3.27
N GLU A 353 23.97 3.63 2.13
CA GLU A 353 24.89 3.15 1.10
C GLU A 353 24.81 4.02 -0.16
N PRO A 354 25.85 4.05 -1.02
CA PRO A 354 25.80 4.79 -2.29
C PRO A 354 24.69 4.34 -3.24
N THR A 355 24.24 3.08 -3.10
CA THR A 355 23.18 2.48 -3.91
C THR A 355 21.78 2.64 -3.30
N SER A 356 21.68 3.12 -2.06
CA SER A 356 20.41 3.30 -1.35
C SER A 356 19.38 4.04 -2.20
N GLN A 357 18.13 3.61 -2.12
CA GLN A 357 16.99 4.24 -2.78
C GLN A 357 15.91 4.56 -1.75
N TYR A 358 14.99 5.44 -2.13
CA TYR A 358 13.71 5.53 -1.43
C TYR A 358 12.78 4.43 -1.94
N GLU A 359 12.32 3.58 -1.04
CA GLU A 359 11.31 2.53 -1.27
C GLU A 359 10.51 2.30 0.01
N HIS A 360 9.56 1.37 0.06
CA HIS A 360 8.64 1.28 1.21
C HIS A 360 9.34 1.05 2.56
N SER A 361 10.47 0.35 2.58
CA SER A 361 11.26 0.12 3.79
C SER A 361 12.00 1.37 4.28
N SER A 362 12.01 2.44 3.49
CA SER A 362 12.40 3.79 3.92
C SER A 362 11.51 4.32 5.03
N ILE A 363 10.25 3.87 5.12
CA ILE A 363 9.32 4.20 6.21
C ILE A 363 9.80 3.61 7.54
N PRO A 364 9.93 2.28 7.72
CA PRO A 364 10.45 1.71 8.97
C PRO A 364 11.88 2.19 9.28
N ALA A 365 12.74 2.40 8.27
CA ALA A 365 14.07 2.97 8.47
C ALA A 365 14.03 4.38 9.08
N THR A 366 13.13 5.25 8.58
CA THR A 366 12.95 6.61 9.09
C THR A 366 12.27 6.62 10.46
N VAL A 367 11.25 5.78 10.67
CA VAL A 367 10.57 5.60 11.97
C VAL A 367 11.56 5.14 13.03
N LYS A 368 12.44 4.20 12.70
CA LYS A 368 13.55 3.78 13.57
C LYS A 368 14.42 4.97 13.99
N LYS A 369 14.78 5.84 13.04
CA LYS A 369 15.64 7.00 13.31
C LYS A 369 14.93 8.05 14.16
N ILE A 370 13.67 8.38 13.87
CA ILE A 370 12.87 9.35 14.61
C ILE A 370 12.67 8.90 16.07
N PHE A 371 12.32 7.63 16.28
CA PHE A 371 11.96 7.11 17.61
C PHE A 371 13.08 6.38 18.34
N GLY A 372 14.29 6.35 17.77
CA GLY A 372 15.46 5.73 18.39
C GLY A 372 15.31 4.22 18.59
N LEU A 373 14.70 3.50 17.65
CA LEU A 373 14.56 2.04 17.74
C LEU A 373 15.94 1.37 17.59
N LYS A 374 16.16 0.30 18.35
CA LYS A 374 17.48 -0.32 18.52
C LYS A 374 17.99 -1.01 17.25
N GLU A 375 17.11 -1.75 16.59
CA GLU A 375 17.45 -2.65 15.49
C GLU A 375 16.61 -2.33 14.26
N PHE A 376 17.18 -2.60 13.08
CA PHE A 376 16.44 -2.64 11.83
C PHE A 376 15.64 -3.95 11.77
N LEU A 377 14.55 -3.98 11.01
CA LEU A 377 13.72 -5.17 10.85
C LEU A 377 14.41 -6.22 9.97
N THR A 378 15.09 -5.78 8.90
CA THR A 378 15.75 -6.63 7.90
C THR A 378 17.01 -5.95 7.36
N ALA A 379 17.68 -6.57 6.37
CA ALA A 379 18.73 -5.90 5.63
C ALA A 379 18.19 -4.80 4.68
N ARG A 380 16.90 -4.85 4.34
CA ARG A 380 16.29 -3.89 3.40
C ARG A 380 16.09 -2.52 4.04
N ASP A 381 15.51 -2.42 5.24
CA ASP A 381 15.38 -1.12 5.93
C ASP A 381 16.72 -0.62 6.50
N ALA A 382 17.69 -1.51 6.73
CA ALA A 382 19.08 -1.12 7.01
C ALA A 382 19.77 -0.47 5.81
N TRP A 383 19.37 -0.80 4.58
CA TRP A 383 19.90 -0.24 3.33
C TRP A 383 19.07 0.93 2.78
N ALA A 384 17.78 0.98 3.08
CA ALA A 384 16.85 1.98 2.57
C ALA A 384 17.23 3.42 2.97
N GLY A 385 16.98 4.37 2.07
CA GLY A 385 17.19 5.78 2.36
C GLY A 385 16.23 6.31 3.42
N THR A 386 16.72 7.05 4.41
CA THR A 386 15.83 7.76 5.35
C THR A 386 15.50 9.16 4.85
N PHE A 387 14.30 9.66 5.17
CA PHE A 387 13.77 10.91 4.60
C PHE A 387 13.57 12.04 5.61
N GLU A 388 13.94 11.86 6.88
CA GLU A 388 13.81 12.91 7.90
C GLU A 388 14.69 14.14 7.63
N SER A 389 15.67 14.03 6.74
CA SER A 389 16.49 15.15 6.27
C SER A 389 15.70 16.22 5.50
N VAL A 390 14.48 15.90 5.03
CA VAL A 390 13.57 16.88 4.42
C VAL A 390 13.09 17.96 5.39
N LEU A 391 13.16 17.68 6.70
CA LEU A 391 12.74 18.59 7.76
C LEU A 391 13.85 19.63 7.99
N THR A 392 13.98 20.59 7.07
CA THR A 392 15.12 21.52 7.00
C THR A 392 14.92 22.81 7.78
N ARG A 393 13.68 23.14 8.17
CA ARG A 393 13.36 24.44 8.76
C ARG A 393 13.70 24.53 10.25
N ALA A 394 14.19 25.69 10.66
CA ALA A 394 14.45 25.99 12.09
C ALA A 394 13.16 26.26 12.90
N THR A 395 12.10 26.73 12.25
CA THR A 395 10.79 26.99 12.86
C THR A 395 9.67 26.43 11.98
N PRO A 396 8.58 25.91 12.56
CA PRO A 396 7.47 25.39 11.78
C PRO A 396 6.81 26.53 11.01
N ARG A 397 6.39 26.24 9.78
CA ARG A 397 5.62 27.14 8.93
C ARG A 397 4.27 27.46 9.55
N THR A 398 3.89 28.72 9.43
CA THR A 398 2.57 29.24 9.84
C THR A 398 1.65 29.46 8.65
N ASP A 399 2.16 29.28 7.42
CA ASP A 399 1.50 29.56 6.15
C ASP A 399 1.07 28.29 5.39
N CYS A 400 1.20 27.09 5.99
CA CYS A 400 0.67 25.87 5.39
C CYS A 400 -0.84 25.98 5.17
N PRO A 401 -1.38 25.57 4.00
CA PRO A 401 -2.80 25.71 3.66
C PRO A 401 -3.71 25.14 4.74
N GLU A 402 -4.76 25.85 5.13
CA GLU A 402 -5.74 25.33 6.10
C GLU A 402 -6.66 24.29 5.47
N THR A 403 -6.95 24.45 4.18
CA THR A 403 -7.76 23.54 3.37
C THR A 403 -7.08 23.25 2.03
N LEU A 404 -7.42 22.11 1.43
CA LEU A 404 -6.98 21.75 0.08
C LEU A 404 -8.14 21.91 -0.93
N PRO A 405 -7.86 22.00 -2.24
CA PRO A 405 -8.90 22.09 -3.27
C PRO A 405 -9.89 20.93 -3.23
N GLU A 406 -11.14 21.18 -3.63
CA GLU A 406 -12.14 20.13 -3.76
C GLU A 406 -11.89 19.28 -5.02
N PRO A 407 -11.74 17.94 -4.88
CA PRO A 407 -11.60 17.08 -6.05
C PRO A 407 -12.93 16.92 -6.78
N VAL A 408 -12.88 16.97 -8.11
CA VAL A 408 -14.03 16.78 -9.00
C VAL A 408 -14.13 15.29 -9.36
N PRO A 409 -15.32 14.67 -9.30
CA PRO A 409 -15.53 13.28 -9.75
C PRO A 409 -14.98 13.05 -11.16
N LEU A 410 -14.17 12.00 -11.32
CA LEU A 410 -13.60 11.61 -12.62
C LEU A 410 -14.34 10.41 -13.22
N ARG A 411 -15.16 9.71 -12.41
CA ARG A 411 -16.08 8.67 -12.87
C ARG A 411 -17.46 9.26 -13.13
N ALA A 412 -18.03 8.93 -14.29
CA ALA A 412 -19.39 9.35 -14.68
C ALA A 412 -20.50 8.49 -14.05
N THR A 413 -20.19 7.25 -13.69
CA THR A 413 -21.11 6.27 -13.12
C THR A 413 -21.00 6.17 -11.59
N GLU A 414 -21.98 5.51 -10.98
CA GLU A 414 -21.91 5.15 -9.56
C GLU A 414 -20.89 4.03 -9.29
N ALA A 415 -20.76 3.65 -8.03
CA ALA A 415 -19.90 2.53 -7.63
C ALA A 415 -20.52 1.19 -8.04
N GLU A 416 -19.67 0.25 -8.47
CA GLU A 416 -20.10 -1.01 -9.08
C GLU A 416 -20.04 -2.17 -8.09
N GLU A 417 -20.92 -2.18 -7.09
CA GLU A 417 -20.88 -3.15 -5.98
C GLU A 417 -21.25 -4.60 -6.36
N HIS A 418 -21.72 -4.83 -7.58
CA HIS A 418 -22.07 -6.15 -8.12
C HIS A 418 -21.01 -6.75 -9.04
N ARG A 419 -19.91 -6.02 -9.31
CA ARG A 419 -18.78 -6.57 -10.07
C ARG A 419 -18.05 -7.66 -9.27
N GLY A 420 -17.30 -8.51 -9.97
CA GLY A 420 -16.36 -9.45 -9.35
C GLY A 420 -15.24 -8.72 -8.62
N ILE A 421 -14.75 -9.31 -7.53
CA ILE A 421 -13.70 -8.72 -6.70
C ILE A 421 -12.32 -8.73 -7.39
N SER A 422 -11.46 -7.77 -7.05
CA SER A 422 -10.04 -7.76 -7.45
C SER A 422 -9.23 -8.82 -6.68
N ASP A 423 -7.98 -9.06 -7.11
CA ASP A 423 -7.07 -9.99 -6.44
C ASP A 423 -6.82 -9.58 -4.98
N PHE A 424 -6.57 -8.29 -4.72
CA PHE A 424 -6.40 -7.78 -3.37
C PHE A 424 -7.67 -7.91 -2.51
N GLN A 425 -8.85 -7.64 -3.09
CA GLN A 425 -10.12 -7.85 -2.40
C GLN A 425 -10.36 -9.35 -2.08
N ALA A 426 -9.95 -10.27 -2.94
CA ALA A 426 -10.00 -11.71 -2.69
C ALA A 426 -9.09 -12.12 -1.52
N GLU A 427 -7.91 -11.52 -1.39
CA GLU A 427 -7.02 -11.74 -0.24
C GLU A 427 -7.64 -11.24 1.07
N LEU A 428 -8.34 -10.10 1.05
CA LEU A 428 -9.08 -9.61 2.23
C LEU A 428 -10.19 -10.59 2.63
N VAL A 429 -10.87 -11.22 1.67
CA VAL A 429 -11.85 -12.29 1.92
C VAL A 429 -11.16 -13.53 2.51
N GLN A 430 -9.99 -13.91 2.00
CA GLN A 430 -9.23 -15.03 2.54
C GLN A 430 -8.71 -14.76 3.97
N LEU A 431 -8.29 -13.52 4.25
CA LEU A 431 -7.96 -13.05 5.60
C LEU A 431 -9.20 -13.16 6.51
N ALA A 432 -10.35 -12.68 6.06
CA ALA A 432 -11.60 -12.77 6.82
C ALA A 432 -11.95 -14.21 7.16
N ALA A 433 -11.78 -15.15 6.21
CA ALA A 433 -11.97 -16.58 6.45
C ALA A 433 -10.98 -17.14 7.48
N ALA A 434 -9.72 -16.69 7.44
CA ALA A 434 -8.72 -17.05 8.44
C ALA A 434 -9.13 -16.56 9.84
N LEU A 435 -9.54 -15.30 9.95
CA LEU A 435 -9.96 -14.67 11.21
C LEU A 435 -11.25 -15.27 11.80
N ASN A 436 -12.16 -15.77 10.97
CA ASN A 436 -13.44 -16.34 11.42
C ASN A 436 -13.44 -17.89 11.50
N GLY A 437 -12.33 -18.56 11.18
CA GLY A 437 -12.22 -20.03 11.22
C GLY A 437 -12.75 -20.76 9.98
N ASP A 438 -13.27 -20.03 8.99
CA ASP A 438 -13.81 -20.59 7.75
C ASP A 438 -12.70 -21.13 6.82
N HIS A 439 -11.43 -20.82 7.10
CA HIS A 439 -10.28 -21.38 6.38
C HIS A 439 -10.18 -22.92 6.45
N ALA A 440 -10.88 -23.55 7.40
CA ALA A 440 -10.96 -25.01 7.54
C ALA A 440 -12.18 -25.63 6.81
N THR A 441 -12.83 -24.88 5.92
CA THR A 441 -13.97 -25.36 5.12
C THR A 441 -13.54 -25.85 3.74
N GLU A 442 -14.30 -26.78 3.15
CA GLU A 442 -14.07 -27.27 1.79
C GLU A 442 -14.13 -26.14 0.75
N ASP A 443 -15.02 -25.16 0.94
CA ASP A 443 -15.15 -24.01 0.05
C ASP A 443 -13.89 -23.13 0.04
N TYR A 444 -13.19 -23.03 1.18
CA TYR A 444 -11.90 -22.35 1.24
C TYR A 444 -10.79 -23.17 0.58
N GLU A 445 -10.71 -24.47 0.88
CA GLU A 445 -9.69 -25.37 0.31
C GLU A 445 -9.77 -25.44 -1.22
N THR A 446 -10.98 -25.41 -1.78
CA THR A 446 -11.27 -25.53 -3.22
C THR A 446 -11.42 -24.18 -3.95
N ASP A 447 -11.08 -23.07 -3.30
CA ASP A 447 -11.18 -21.68 -3.83
C ASP A 447 -12.59 -21.22 -4.22
N ARG A 448 -13.62 -22.00 -3.84
CA ARG A 448 -15.04 -21.68 -4.10
C ARG A 448 -15.55 -20.52 -3.26
N LEU A 449 -14.87 -20.18 -2.17
CA LEU A 449 -15.23 -19.04 -1.31
C LEU A 449 -15.25 -17.72 -2.10
N VAL A 450 -14.25 -17.48 -2.95
CA VAL A 450 -14.12 -16.24 -3.73
C VAL A 450 -14.75 -16.34 -5.12
N GLU A 451 -15.08 -17.55 -5.58
CA GLU A 451 -15.69 -17.80 -6.87
C GLU A 451 -17.07 -17.12 -6.99
N GLY A 452 -17.22 -16.22 -7.97
CA GLY A 452 -18.47 -15.48 -8.18
C GLY A 452 -18.84 -14.51 -7.05
N MET A 453 -17.89 -14.20 -6.15
CA MET A 453 -18.08 -13.21 -5.10
C MET A 453 -18.14 -11.81 -5.71
N THR A 454 -19.14 -11.03 -5.32
CA THR A 454 -19.26 -9.63 -5.69
C THR A 454 -18.66 -8.74 -4.62
N VAL A 455 -18.30 -7.50 -4.99
CA VAL A 455 -17.80 -6.48 -4.05
C VAL A 455 -18.72 -6.31 -2.82
N ALA A 456 -20.05 -6.25 -3.02
CA ALA A 456 -21.02 -6.16 -1.93
C ALA A 456 -20.96 -7.38 -0.97
N LYS A 457 -20.91 -8.61 -1.52
CA LYS A 457 -20.85 -9.83 -0.71
C LYS A 457 -19.52 -9.95 0.04
N ALA A 458 -18.41 -9.59 -0.61
CA ALA A 458 -17.11 -9.51 0.05
C ALA A 458 -17.13 -8.52 1.21
N SER A 459 -17.79 -7.37 1.04
CA SER A 459 -17.91 -6.37 2.09
C SER A 459 -18.65 -6.90 3.32
N GLU A 460 -19.81 -7.51 3.08
CA GLU A 460 -20.61 -8.12 4.15
C GLU A 460 -19.84 -9.22 4.87
N TYR A 461 -19.17 -10.10 4.12
CA TYR A 461 -18.39 -11.22 4.65
C TYR A 461 -17.22 -10.75 5.51
N CYS A 462 -16.36 -9.87 4.98
CA CYS A 462 -15.19 -9.38 5.69
C CYS A 462 -15.56 -8.58 6.95
N THR A 463 -16.60 -7.75 6.88
CA THR A 463 -17.09 -7.01 8.05
C THR A 463 -17.58 -7.95 9.13
N SER A 464 -18.43 -8.92 8.77
CA SER A 464 -18.98 -9.91 9.73
C SER A 464 -17.89 -10.75 10.37
N ALA A 465 -16.90 -11.20 9.60
CA ALA A 465 -15.78 -11.98 10.09
C ALA A 465 -14.89 -11.18 11.05
N PHE A 466 -14.62 -9.92 10.71
CA PHE A 466 -13.83 -9.04 11.57
C PHE A 466 -14.53 -8.71 12.89
N ASP A 467 -15.85 -8.46 12.87
CA ASP A 467 -16.63 -8.24 14.09
C ASP A 467 -16.60 -9.47 15.00
N ARG A 468 -16.76 -10.68 14.45
CA ARG A 468 -16.62 -11.92 15.22
C ARG A 468 -15.23 -12.11 15.82
N PHE A 469 -14.18 -11.82 15.04
CA PHE A 469 -12.81 -11.85 15.54
C PHE A 469 -12.63 -10.90 16.73
N ARG A 470 -13.15 -9.68 16.65
CA ARG A 470 -13.11 -8.69 17.74
C ARG A 470 -13.87 -9.14 18.98
N GLU A 471 -15.05 -9.73 18.82
CA GLU A 471 -15.81 -10.30 19.94
C GLU A 471 -15.05 -11.40 20.66
N VAL A 472 -14.38 -12.29 19.91
CA VAL A 472 -13.57 -13.37 20.50
C VAL A 472 -12.37 -12.79 21.23
N CYS A 473 -11.69 -11.80 20.64
CA CYS A 473 -10.59 -11.08 21.30
C CYS A 473 -11.04 -10.48 22.63
N GLN A 474 -12.20 -9.82 22.65
CA GLN A 474 -12.76 -9.23 23.85
C GLN A 474 -13.04 -10.30 24.92
N ARG A 475 -13.65 -11.43 24.56
CA ARG A 475 -13.87 -12.55 25.50
C ARG A 475 -12.56 -13.11 26.05
N CYS A 476 -11.54 -13.26 25.22
CA CYS A 476 -10.22 -13.71 25.68
C CYS A 476 -9.57 -12.71 26.65
N GLN A 477 -9.75 -11.41 26.44
CA GLN A 477 -9.31 -10.37 27.39
C GLN A 477 -10.08 -10.44 28.71
N GLU A 478 -11.40 -10.66 28.68
CA GLU A 478 -12.23 -10.86 29.88
C GLU A 478 -11.82 -12.12 30.66
N CYS A 479 -11.31 -13.14 29.98
CA CYS A 479 -10.70 -14.33 30.58
C CYS A 479 -9.23 -14.14 31.03
N ALA A 480 -8.67 -12.94 30.91
CA ALA A 480 -7.29 -12.62 31.27
C ALA A 480 -6.22 -13.50 30.59
N MET A 481 -6.47 -13.87 29.33
CA MET A 481 -5.49 -14.57 28.50
C MET A 481 -4.25 -13.69 28.26
N ASP A 482 -3.09 -14.32 28.02
CA ASP A 482 -1.83 -13.60 27.79
C ASP A 482 -1.94 -12.63 26.60
N GLY A 483 -1.29 -11.47 26.70
CA GLY A 483 -1.35 -10.44 25.66
C GLY A 483 -0.77 -10.90 24.30
N SER A 484 0.09 -11.91 24.30
CA SER A 484 0.70 -12.50 23.09
C SER A 484 -0.18 -13.59 22.47
N TYR A 485 -1.28 -13.97 23.13
CA TYR A 485 -2.24 -14.93 22.59
C TYR A 485 -2.87 -14.41 21.30
N VAL A 486 -2.94 -15.26 20.28
CA VAL A 486 -3.67 -15.02 19.03
C VAL A 486 -4.96 -15.82 19.10
N PRO A 487 -6.13 -15.18 19.17
CA PRO A 487 -7.39 -15.91 19.21
C PRO A 487 -7.65 -16.68 17.92
N GLU A 488 -8.00 -17.95 18.07
CA GLU A 488 -8.39 -18.83 16.97
C GLU A 488 -9.87 -19.15 17.10
N LEU A 489 -10.62 -19.00 16.01
CA LEU A 489 -12.02 -19.39 15.95
C LEU A 489 -12.11 -20.83 15.42
N PRO A 490 -12.83 -21.73 16.11
CA PRO A 490 -13.10 -23.05 15.56
C PRO A 490 -13.96 -22.91 14.30
N PRO A 491 -13.85 -23.84 13.33
CA PRO A 491 -14.68 -23.82 12.14
C PRO A 491 -16.16 -23.82 12.50
N PRO A 492 -17.02 -23.19 11.68
CA PRO A 492 -18.46 -23.26 11.89
C PRO A 492 -18.91 -24.72 11.87
N THR A 493 -19.49 -25.20 12.97
CA THR A 493 -20.13 -26.51 12.98
C THR A 493 -21.25 -26.54 11.94
N PRO A 494 -21.33 -27.55 11.05
CA PRO A 494 -22.44 -27.68 10.12
C PRO A 494 -23.75 -27.70 10.93
N SER A 495 -24.66 -26.79 10.58
CA SER A 495 -25.85 -26.47 11.37
C SER A 495 -26.63 -27.71 11.79
N ALA A 496 -26.69 -27.99 13.09
CA ALA A 496 -27.82 -28.74 13.62
C ALA A 496 -29.08 -27.87 13.50
N PRO A 497 -30.24 -28.42 13.09
CA PRO A 497 -31.45 -27.63 12.91
C PRO A 497 -31.85 -26.98 14.25
N SER A 498 -32.19 -25.70 14.18
CA SER A 498 -32.48 -24.88 15.36
C SER A 498 -33.56 -25.52 16.23
N SER A 499 -33.20 -25.90 17.46
CA SER A 499 -34.16 -25.93 18.55
C SER A 499 -33.49 -25.73 19.91
N SER A 500 -34.00 -24.70 20.59
CA SER A 500 -34.00 -24.48 22.04
C SER A 500 -32.70 -24.10 22.76
N LYS A 501 -32.86 -23.06 23.59
CA LYS A 501 -31.93 -22.53 24.57
C LYS A 501 -31.26 -23.64 25.38
N LEU A 502 -29.93 -23.69 25.35
CA LEU A 502 -29.13 -24.32 26.39
C LEU A 502 -27.84 -23.50 26.58
N CYS A 503 -27.71 -22.96 27.78
CA CYS A 503 -26.46 -22.42 28.33
C CYS A 503 -25.40 -23.53 28.25
N GLY A 504 -24.53 -23.48 27.25
CA GLY A 504 -23.40 -24.38 27.09
C GLY A 504 -22.12 -23.66 27.51
N CYS A 505 -21.56 -24.07 28.64
CA CYS A 505 -20.20 -23.72 29.02
C CYS A 505 -19.24 -24.26 27.94
N PHE A 506 -18.49 -23.38 27.27
CA PHE A 506 -17.32 -23.80 26.50
C PHE A 506 -16.22 -24.26 27.47
N PRO A 507 -15.44 -25.30 27.13
CA PRO A 507 -14.39 -25.80 28.00
C PRO A 507 -13.34 -24.71 28.21
N CYS A 508 -12.96 -24.48 29.46
CA CYS A 508 -11.83 -23.64 29.82
C CYS A 508 -10.61 -24.06 29.00
N PHE A 509 -10.12 -23.17 28.13
CA PHE A 509 -8.83 -23.33 27.49
C PHE A 509 -7.77 -23.49 28.60
N ARG A 510 -7.02 -24.59 28.57
CA ARG A 510 -5.88 -24.78 29.47
C ARG A 510 -4.79 -23.80 29.08
N ALA A 511 -4.26 -23.13 30.11
CA ALA A 511 -3.18 -22.15 30.08
C ALA A 511 -1.90 -22.65 29.41
#